data_AF-A0A0S8AH44-F1
#
_entry.id   AF-A0A0S8AH44-F1
#
_cell.length_a   1.000
_cell.length_b   1.000
_cell.length_c   1.000
_cell.angle_alpha   90.00
_cell.angle_beta   90.00
_cell.angle_gamma   90.00
#
_symmetry.space_group_name_H-M   'P 1'
#
loop_
_entity.id
_entity.type
_entity.pdbx_description
1 polymer ?
#
loop_
_entity_poly.entity_id
_entity_poly.type
_entity_poly.pdbx_seq_one_letter_code
_entity_poly.pdbx_strand_id
1 'polypeptide(L)'
;IYHTELGNKDGEPVINVAKADRILYDLRIPPKGYVMQNFPLYIPDNAVSPLRIAVTLKYRSASQSLANTLLGENAPEIPAIDMVSITEEIKF
;
A
#
# COMPACT_ATOMS: atom_id res chain seq x y z
N ILE A 1 2.37 2.05 0.18
CA ILE A 1 1.14 1.34 0.63
C ILE A 1 0.02 2.36 0.68
N TYR A 2 -1.12 2.08 0.04
CA TYR A 2 -2.30 2.96 0.11
C TYR A 2 -2.92 2.84 1.50
N HIS A 3 -2.94 3.93 2.28
CA HIS A 3 -3.47 3.96 3.64
C HIS A 3 -3.71 5.40 4.13
N THR A 4 -4.33 5.50 5.31
CA THR A 4 -4.53 6.75 6.03
C THR A 4 -3.85 6.66 7.38
N GLU A 5 -3.18 7.74 7.78
CA GLU A 5 -2.63 7.91 9.13
C GLU A 5 -3.49 8.93 9.90
N LEU A 6 -3.89 8.54 11.10
CA LEU A 6 -4.69 9.38 12.00
C LEU A 6 -3.80 10.02 13.05
N GLY A 7 -4.13 11.25 13.44
CA GLY A 7 -3.40 12.02 14.45
C GLY A 7 -4.26 12.38 15.65
N ASN A 8 -3.63 12.62 16.79
CA ASN A 8 -4.25 13.22 17.98
C ASN A 8 -4.13 14.77 17.96
N LYS A 9 -4.65 15.41 19.00
CA LYS A 9 -4.63 16.87 19.20
C LYS A 9 -3.23 17.51 19.14
N ASP A 10 -2.20 16.75 19.51
CA ASP A 10 -0.81 17.18 19.56
C ASP A 10 -0.09 16.95 18.21
N GLY A 11 -0.79 16.37 17.23
CA GLY A 11 -0.27 16.08 15.88
C GLY A 11 0.48 14.75 15.79
N GLU A 12 0.43 13.91 16.82
CA GLU A 12 1.12 12.63 16.85
C GLU A 12 0.27 11.51 16.24
N PRO A 13 0.88 10.56 15.50
CA PRO A 13 0.16 9.42 14.95
C PRO A 13 -0.48 8.54 16.02
N VAL A 14 -1.73 8.12 15.81
CA VAL A 14 -2.47 7.23 16.71
C VAL A 14 -3.15 6.08 15.98
N ILE A 15 -3.08 4.89 16.57
CA ILE A 15 -3.76 3.69 16.08
C ILE A 15 -5.20 3.59 16.64
N ASN A 16 -5.41 4.06 17.88
CA ASN A 16 -6.72 4.05 18.50
C ASN A 16 -7.57 5.20 17.93
N VAL A 17 -8.55 4.85 17.10
CA VAL A 17 -9.46 5.80 16.43
C VAL A 17 -10.21 6.68 17.43
N ALA A 18 -10.51 6.20 18.64
CA ALA A 18 -11.18 7.01 19.67
C ALA A 18 -10.32 8.16 20.21
N LYS A 19 -9.00 8.13 19.98
CA LYS A 19 -8.06 9.21 20.32
C LYS A 19 -7.73 10.12 19.14
N ALA A 20 -8.22 9.80 17.94
CA ALA A 20 -7.93 10.56 16.74
C ALA A 20 -8.81 11.82 16.65
N ASP A 21 -8.21 12.93 16.21
CA ASP A 21 -8.92 14.19 15.93
C ASP A 21 -8.76 14.67 14.48
N ARG A 22 -7.75 14.15 13.75
CA ARG A 22 -7.43 14.56 12.39
C ARG A 22 -6.84 13.44 11.55
N ILE A 23 -6.80 13.67 10.25
CA ILE A 23 -6.02 12.88 9.30
C ILE A 23 -4.67 13.58 9.12
N LEU A 24 -3.57 12.87 9.35
CA LEU A 24 -2.21 13.39 9.12
C LEU A 24 -1.77 13.14 7.67
N TYR A 25 -2.18 12.01 7.12
CA TYR A 25 -1.80 11.57 5.79
C TYR A 25 -2.89 10.68 5.20
N ASP A 26 -3.19 10.84 3.90
CA ASP A 26 -4.10 9.96 3.18
C ASP A 26 -3.61 9.73 1.76
N LEU A 27 -3.16 8.50 1.49
CA LEU A 27 -2.81 8.01 0.16
C LEU A 27 -3.77 6.89 -0.24
N ARG A 28 -5.06 6.98 0.07
CA ARG A 28 -6.05 6.07 -0.51
C ARG A 28 -6.36 6.47 -1.95
N ILE A 29 -6.82 5.51 -2.74
CA ILE A 29 -7.44 5.81 -4.03
C ILE A 29 -8.80 6.46 -3.75
N PRO A 30 -9.08 7.70 -4.23
CA PRO A 30 -10.31 8.39 -3.92
C PRO A 30 -11.53 7.69 -4.55
N PRO A 31 -12.73 7.82 -3.95
CA PRO A 31 -13.95 7.24 -4.52
C PRO A 31 -14.18 7.70 -5.96
N LYS A 32 -14.39 6.74 -6.87
CA LYS A 32 -14.56 6.98 -8.32
C LYS A 32 -13.41 7.74 -8.99
N GLY A 33 -12.23 7.79 -8.37
CA GLY A 33 -11.04 8.42 -8.91
C GLY A 33 -9.90 7.43 -9.13
N TYR A 34 -8.71 7.97 -9.36
CA TYR A 34 -7.49 7.21 -9.60
C TYR A 34 -6.28 7.90 -8.94
N VAL A 35 -5.19 7.14 -8.79
CA VAL A 35 -3.88 7.66 -8.35
C VAL A 35 -2.85 7.24 -9.37
N MET A 36 -2.00 8.18 -9.80
CA MET A 36 -0.87 7.89 -10.68
C MET A 36 0.39 7.68 -9.86
N GLN A 37 1.12 6.61 -10.15
CA GLN A 37 2.38 6.29 -9.48
C GLN A 37 3.44 5.99 -10.53
N ASN A 38 4.53 6.77 -10.49
CA ASN A 38 5.63 6.63 -11.43
C ASN A 38 6.76 5.83 -10.78
N PHE A 39 7.23 4.79 -11.46
CA PHE A 39 8.33 3.94 -11.01
C PHE A 39 9.50 4.10 -11.99
N PRO A 40 10.60 4.77 -11.59
CA PRO A 40 11.81 4.77 -12.40
C PRO A 40 12.45 3.37 -12.29
N LEU A 41 12.60 2.71 -13.44
CA LEU A 41 13.24 1.41 -13.55
C LEU A 41 14.56 1.58 -14.32
N TYR A 42 15.65 1.05 -13.76
CA TYR A 42 16.94 1.01 -14.45
C TYR A 42 17.02 -0.25 -15.32
N ILE A 43 17.31 -0.07 -16.61
CA ILE A 43 17.51 -1.18 -17.56
C ILE A 43 19.02 -1.43 -17.67
N PRO A 44 19.51 -2.64 -17.36
CA PRO A 44 20.93 -2.98 -17.57
C PRO A 44 21.33 -2.91 -19.05
N ASP A 45 22.57 -2.50 -19.33
CA ASP A 45 23.09 -2.36 -20.72
C ASP A 45 23.08 -3.66 -21.52
N ASN A 46 23.09 -4.81 -20.84
CA ASN A 46 23.03 -6.14 -21.45
C ASN A 46 21.62 -6.73 -21.50
N ALA A 47 20.57 -5.94 -21.21
CA ALA A 47 19.20 -6.41 -21.26
C ALA A 47 18.80 -6.79 -22.70
N VAL A 48 18.11 -7.92 -22.84
CA VAL A 48 17.60 -8.42 -24.12
C VAL A 48 16.10 -8.16 -24.20
N SER A 49 15.69 -7.58 -25.32
CA SER A 49 14.29 -7.26 -25.64
C SER A 49 13.47 -8.54 -25.92
N PRO A 50 12.21 -8.66 -25.47
CA PRO A 50 11.42 -7.67 -24.72
C PRO A 50 11.62 -7.73 -23.19
N LEU A 51 11.43 -6.60 -22.52
CA LEU A 51 11.27 -6.56 -21.05
C LEU A 51 9.84 -6.86 -20.67
N ARG A 52 9.64 -7.71 -19.66
CA ARG A 52 8.32 -8.00 -19.09
C ARG A 52 8.14 -7.29 -17.75
N ILE A 53 7.11 -6.45 -17.65
CA ILE A 53 6.75 -5.76 -16.41
C ILE A 53 5.43 -6.33 -15.91
N ALA A 54 5.42 -6.87 -14.70
CA ALA A 54 4.21 -7.33 -14.02
C ALA A 54 3.91 -6.39 -12.84
N VAL A 55 2.68 -5.89 -12.79
CA VAL A 55 2.19 -5.01 -11.72
C VAL A 55 0.97 -5.65 -11.09
N THR A 56 0.98 -5.77 -9.77
CA THR A 56 -0.12 -6.35 -8.99
C THR A 56 -0.59 -5.37 -7.92
N LEU A 57 -1.87 -5.02 -7.96
CA LEU A 57 -2.50 -4.30 -6.86
C LEU A 57 -2.92 -5.30 -5.79
N LYS A 58 -2.31 -5.21 -4.61
CA LYS A 58 -2.65 -6.06 -3.45
C LYS A 58 -3.59 -5.35 -2.49
N TYR A 59 -4.49 -6.11 -1.86
CA TYR A 59 -5.39 -5.67 -0.80
C TYR A 59 -5.18 -6.46 0.47
N ARG A 60 -5.33 -5.77 1.61
CA ARG A 60 -5.44 -6.38 2.94
C ARG A 60 -6.50 -5.62 3.73
N SER A 61 -7.23 -6.32 4.58
CA SER A 61 -8.34 -5.75 5.37
C SER A 61 -7.86 -4.85 6.52
N ALA A 62 -6.65 -5.10 7.05
CA ALA A 62 -6.05 -4.34 8.14
C ALA A 62 -4.52 -4.33 8.03
N SER A 63 -3.85 -3.45 8.78
CA SER A 63 -2.40 -3.53 8.92
C SER A 63 -2.02 -4.65 9.90
N GLN A 64 -0.89 -5.33 9.64
CA GLN A 64 -0.37 -6.32 10.60
C GLN A 64 -0.07 -5.67 11.96
N SER A 65 0.42 -4.42 11.94
CA SER A 65 0.68 -3.66 13.18
C SER A 65 -0.58 -3.49 14.04
N LEU A 66 -1.73 -3.24 13.43
CA LEU A 66 -3.00 -3.14 14.15
C LEU A 66 -3.38 -4.49 14.78
N ALA A 67 -3.28 -5.58 14.01
CA ALA A 67 -3.56 -6.92 14.52
C ALA A 67 -2.65 -7.28 15.71
N ASN A 68 -1.34 -7.04 15.58
CA ASN A 68 -0.37 -7.28 16.65
C ASN A 68 -0.65 -6.44 17.90
N THR A 69 -1.04 -5.18 17.73
CA THR A 69 -1.37 -4.28 18.86
C THR A 69 -2.59 -4.77 19.64
N LEU A 70 -3.60 -5.32 18.93
CA LEU A 70 -4.86 -5.74 19.55
C LEU A 70 -4.81 -7.16 20.12
N LEU A 71 -4.07 -8.07 19.47
CA LEU A 71 -4.14 -9.51 19.72
C LEU A 71 -2.82 -10.09 20.25
N GLY A 72 -1.75 -9.30 20.28
CA GLY A 72 -0.43 -9.72 20.77
C GLY A 72 0.11 -10.92 19.99
N GLU A 73 0.67 -11.90 20.70
CA GLU A 73 1.24 -13.12 20.12
C GLU A 73 0.23 -14.00 19.37
N ASN A 74 -1.08 -13.83 19.66
CA ASN A 74 -2.14 -14.56 18.99
C ASN A 74 -2.68 -13.84 17.74
N ALA A 75 -2.05 -12.74 17.33
CA ALA A 75 -2.45 -12.02 16.14
C ALA A 75 -2.31 -12.91 14.90
N PRO A 76 -3.38 -13.11 14.11
CA PRO A 76 -3.26 -13.84 12.85
C PRO A 76 -2.42 -13.01 11.87
N GLU A 77 -1.78 -13.69 10.94
CA GLU A 77 -1.22 -13.04 9.77
C GLU A 77 -2.37 -12.50 8.91
N ILE A 78 -2.38 -11.19 8.69
CA ILE A 78 -3.41 -10.56 7.86
C ILE A 78 -3.09 -10.83 6.39
N PRO A 79 -3.94 -11.58 5.67
CA PRO A 79 -3.65 -11.97 4.31
C PRO A 79 -3.63 -10.75 3.38
N ALA A 80 -2.63 -10.73 2.50
CA ALA A 80 -2.59 -9.84 1.35
C ALA A 80 -3.04 -10.62 0.11
N ILE A 81 -4.17 -10.22 -0.47
CA ILE A 81 -4.71 -10.84 -1.69
C ILE A 81 -4.41 -9.96 -2.90
N ASP A 82 -4.31 -10.58 -4.08
CA ASP A 82 -4.16 -9.86 -5.34
C ASP A 82 -5.55 -9.41 -5.81
N MET A 83 -5.76 -8.11 -5.95
CA MET A 83 -7.00 -7.57 -6.51
C MET A 83 -7.02 -7.67 -8.03
N VAL A 84 -5.92 -7.24 -8.65
CA VAL A 84 -5.73 -7.23 -10.10
C VAL A 84 -4.25 -7.29 -10.40
N SER A 85 -3.90 -8.00 -11.47
CA SER A 85 -2.55 -8.08 -12.01
C SER A 85 -2.59 -7.79 -13.49
N ILE A 86 -1.65 -6.98 -13.96
CA ILE A 86 -1.44 -6.69 -15.37
C ILE A 86 0.01 -7.00 -15.69
N THR A 87 0.25 -7.56 -16.87
CA THR A 87 1.59 -7.81 -17.39
C THR A 87 1.71 -7.16 -18.75
N GLU A 88 2.76 -6.38 -18.94
CA GLU A 88 3.06 -5.68 -20.18
C GLU A 88 4.45 -6.06 -20.68
N GLU A 89 4.61 -6.10 -22.01
CA GLU A 89 5.90 -6.31 -22.67
C GLU A 89 6.35 -5.03 -23.35
N ILE A 90 7.57 -4.60 -23.04
CA ILE A 90 8.19 -3.40 -23.61
C ILE A 90 9.31 -3.84 -24.55
N LYS A 91 9.18 -3.44 -25.82
CA LYS A 91 10.21 -3.63 -26.83
C LYS A 91 11.04 -2.35 -26.96
N PHE A 92 12.35 -2.52 -26.99
CA PHE A 92 13.38 -1.49 -27.19
C PHE A 92 14.50 -2.09 -28.04
#